data_AF-A0A943XZ27-F1
#
_entry.id   AF-A0A943XZ27-F1
#
_cell.length_a   1.000
_cell.length_b   1.000
_cell.length_c   1.000
_cell.angle_alpha   90.00
_cell.angle_beta   90.00
_cell.angle_gamma   90.00
#
_symmetry.space_group_name_H-M   'P 1'
#
loop_
_entity.id
_entity.type
_entity.pdbx_description
1 polymer ?
#
loop_
_entity_poly.entity_id
_entity_poly.type
_entity_poly.pdbx_seq_one_letter_code
_entity_poly.pdbx_strand_id
1 'polypeptide(L)'
;RHLIALVFGDSSDQGAKRWTIVRSLFEYGFNEFSKVPLDELAAEKLQIDVANAPVVDGVPMKLKCVPAGTGADGAIVLKNDVDRAQITVQITPNEGLAAPVLMGDIVGKVVIANGEQTIFSGDLAAAEDMMSNEEYQKLVENANANKVGPVDLDDPNTEVRKISKYVWLWLLIPIALIVFLVVRTLGAKRSRRMRYSRSRRKKVGSVYRRRRRRF
;
A
#
# COMPACT_ATOMS: atom_id res chain seq x y z
N ARG A 1 -6.81 18.00 1.45
CA ARG A 1 -8.00 18.61 0.82
C ARG A 1 -7.61 20.03 0.42
N HIS A 2 -7.90 20.45 -0.81
CA HIS A 2 -7.56 21.78 -1.31
C HIS A 2 -8.83 22.47 -1.78
N LEU A 3 -9.00 23.73 -1.42
CA LEU A 3 -10.05 24.61 -1.90
C LEU A 3 -9.38 25.84 -2.51
N ILE A 4 -9.97 26.37 -3.57
CA ILE A 4 -9.54 27.60 -4.21
C ILE A 4 -10.71 28.58 -4.08
N ALA A 5 -10.47 29.71 -3.42
CA ALA A 5 -11.46 30.78 -3.28
C ALA A 5 -10.93 32.03 -3.99
N LEU A 6 -11.73 32.56 -4.90
CA LEU A 6 -11.46 33.81 -5.62
C LEU A 6 -12.48 34.84 -5.16
N VAL A 7 -12.03 35.95 -4.58
CA VAL A 7 -12.88 37.04 -4.09
C VAL A 7 -12.53 38.31 -4.85
N PHE A 8 -13.53 38.89 -5.51
CA PHE A 8 -13.40 40.10 -6.32
C PHE A 8 -14.28 41.23 -5.77
N GLY A 9 -13.86 42.47 -5.97
CA GLY A 9 -14.71 43.65 -5.72
C GLY A 9 -15.00 43.96 -4.25
N ASP A 10 -14.07 43.68 -3.34
CA ASP A 10 -14.22 44.11 -1.93
C ASP A 10 -14.25 45.64 -1.83
N SER A 11 -15.40 46.19 -1.45
CA SER A 11 -15.67 47.62 -1.31
C SER A 11 -15.32 48.19 0.06
N SER A 12 -14.77 47.38 0.96
CA SER A 12 -14.23 47.87 2.24
C SER A 12 -12.97 48.70 2.05
N ASP A 13 -12.64 49.52 3.05
CA ASP A 13 -11.44 50.36 3.01
C ASP A 13 -10.18 49.50 2.76
N GLN A 14 -9.47 49.83 1.68
CA GLN A 14 -8.31 49.08 1.15
C GLN A 14 -8.55 47.56 0.93
N GLY A 15 -9.80 47.13 0.85
CA GLY A 15 -10.19 45.72 0.76
C GLY A 15 -9.81 44.91 2.00
N ALA A 16 -9.93 45.49 3.20
CA ALA A 16 -9.59 44.82 4.46
C ALA A 16 -10.47 43.58 4.76
N LYS A 17 -11.72 43.57 4.30
CA LYS A 17 -12.67 42.47 4.57
C LYS A 17 -12.39 41.21 3.76
N ARG A 18 -11.67 41.29 2.63
CA ARG A 18 -11.40 40.14 1.74
C ARG A 18 -10.83 38.95 2.48
N TRP A 19 -9.95 39.18 3.46
CA TRP A 19 -9.34 38.12 4.25
C TRP A 19 -10.35 37.40 5.16
N THR A 20 -11.27 38.15 5.76
CA THR A 20 -12.33 37.59 6.61
C THR A 20 -13.33 36.82 5.76
N ILE A 21 -13.69 37.36 4.58
CA ILE A 21 -14.59 36.70 3.63
C ILE A 21 -13.97 35.39 3.14
N VAL A 22 -12.72 35.41 2.66
CA VAL A 22 -11.99 34.22 2.20
C VAL A 22 -11.90 33.18 3.31
N ARG A 23 -11.60 33.60 4.55
CA ARG A 23 -11.56 32.69 5.70
C ARG A 23 -12.91 32.01 5.92
N SER A 24 -14.00 32.77 5.94
CA SER A 24 -15.35 32.20 6.12
C SER A 24 -15.74 31.24 4.99
N LEU A 25 -15.35 31.53 3.75
CA LEU A 25 -15.57 30.63 2.60
C LEU A 25 -14.82 29.32 2.76
N PHE A 26 -13.56 29.36 3.20
CA PHE A 26 -12.81 28.14 3.46
C PHE A 26 -13.38 27.35 4.65
N GLU A 27 -13.71 28.02 5.75
CA GLU A 27 -14.33 27.37 6.91
C GLU A 27 -15.64 26.68 6.51
N TYR A 28 -16.50 27.36 5.76
CA TYR A 28 -17.72 26.76 5.20
C TYR A 28 -17.41 25.58 4.28
N GLY A 29 -16.51 25.75 3.31
CA GLY A 29 -16.17 24.71 2.36
C GLY A 29 -15.60 23.44 3.00
N PHE A 30 -14.76 23.58 4.03
CA PHE A 30 -14.18 22.43 4.73
C PHE A 30 -15.14 21.75 5.72
N ASN A 31 -16.07 22.50 6.31
CA ASN A 31 -17.04 21.98 7.27
C ASN A 31 -18.23 21.31 6.59
N GLU A 32 -18.69 21.86 5.46
CA GLU A 32 -19.91 21.41 4.80
C GLU A 32 -19.65 20.39 3.70
N PHE A 33 -18.44 20.32 3.14
CA PHE A 33 -18.15 19.44 2.00
C PHE A 33 -17.03 18.44 2.28
N SER A 34 -17.14 17.27 1.67
CA SER A 34 -16.11 16.24 1.68
C SER A 34 -15.88 15.65 0.29
N LYS A 35 -14.63 15.29 0.03
CA LYS A 35 -14.24 14.50 -1.14
C LYS A 35 -14.59 13.03 -0.84
N VAL A 36 -15.43 12.44 -1.66
CA VAL A 36 -15.88 11.04 -1.53
C VAL A 36 -15.40 10.27 -2.77
N PRO A 37 -14.61 9.19 -2.59
CA PRO A 37 -14.23 8.32 -3.69
C PRO A 37 -15.47 7.67 -4.31
N LEU A 38 -15.53 7.62 -5.64
CA LEU A 38 -16.68 7.00 -6.31
C LEU A 38 -16.73 5.49 -6.13
N ASP A 39 -15.58 4.85 -5.88
CA ASP A 39 -15.53 3.43 -5.53
C ASP A 39 -16.34 3.15 -4.25
N GLU A 40 -16.37 4.05 -3.28
CA GLU A 40 -17.18 3.90 -2.06
C GLU A 40 -18.69 4.06 -2.33
N LEU A 41 -19.05 4.79 -3.39
CA LEU A 41 -20.44 5.09 -3.72
C LEU A 41 -21.04 4.08 -4.71
N ALA A 42 -20.23 3.58 -5.63
CA ALA A 42 -20.70 2.95 -6.85
C ALA A 42 -19.65 2.04 -7.52
N ALA A 43 -18.79 1.34 -6.76
CA ALA A 43 -17.72 0.50 -7.30
C ALA A 43 -18.16 -0.41 -8.46
N GLU A 44 -19.29 -1.11 -8.32
CA GLU A 44 -19.80 -2.04 -9.35
C GLU A 44 -20.40 -1.31 -10.56
N LYS A 45 -20.87 -0.06 -10.38
CA LYS A 45 -21.53 0.72 -11.44
C LYS A 45 -20.55 1.52 -12.28
N LEU A 46 -19.28 1.63 -11.87
CA LEU A 46 -18.21 2.31 -12.61
C LEU A 46 -17.44 1.35 -13.54
N GLN A 47 -18.06 0.25 -13.93
CA GLN A 47 -17.48 -0.73 -14.83
C GLN A 47 -18.35 -0.87 -16.07
N ILE A 48 -17.71 -0.95 -17.24
CA ILE A 48 -18.41 -1.13 -18.52
C ILE A 48 -17.89 -2.36 -19.25
N ASP A 49 -18.77 -2.94 -20.05
CA ASP A 49 -18.42 -4.03 -20.95
C ASP A 49 -17.71 -3.45 -22.19
N VAL A 50 -16.62 -4.10 -22.59
CA VAL A 50 -15.79 -3.69 -23.72
C VAL A 50 -15.66 -4.88 -24.67
N ALA A 51 -15.89 -4.66 -25.96
CA ALA A 51 -15.72 -5.73 -26.95
C ALA A 51 -14.25 -6.17 -27.01
N ASN A 52 -14.00 -7.47 -27.24
CA ASN A 52 -12.65 -8.06 -27.25
C ASN A 52 -11.85 -7.90 -25.94
N ALA A 53 -12.52 -7.60 -24.82
CA ALA A 53 -11.88 -7.60 -23.51
C ALA A 53 -11.31 -8.99 -23.15
N PRO A 54 -10.24 -9.06 -22.34
CA PRO A 54 -9.66 -10.31 -21.90
C PRO A 54 -10.69 -11.17 -21.17
N VAL A 55 -10.65 -12.47 -21.41
CA VAL A 55 -11.54 -13.43 -20.73
C VAL A 55 -10.73 -14.20 -19.69
N VAL A 56 -11.10 -14.06 -18.42
CA VAL A 56 -10.48 -14.75 -17.29
C VAL A 56 -11.53 -15.67 -16.69
N ASP A 57 -11.19 -16.94 -16.50
CA ASP A 57 -12.11 -17.97 -15.98
C ASP A 57 -13.46 -18.06 -16.72
N GLY A 58 -13.45 -17.77 -18.02
CA GLY A 58 -14.66 -17.79 -18.88
C GLY A 58 -15.53 -16.53 -18.77
N VAL A 59 -15.11 -15.52 -18.02
CA VAL A 59 -15.83 -14.25 -17.84
C VAL A 59 -15.05 -13.11 -18.49
N PRO A 60 -15.67 -12.30 -19.39
CA PRO A 60 -15.04 -11.10 -19.92
C PRO A 60 -14.75 -10.11 -18.79
N MET A 61 -13.51 -9.61 -18.74
CA MET A 61 -13.15 -8.53 -17.82
C MET A 61 -13.91 -7.26 -18.18
N LYS A 62 -14.36 -6.54 -17.15
CA LYS A 62 -14.98 -5.23 -17.32
C LYS A 62 -13.92 -4.15 -17.15
N LEU A 63 -14.05 -3.07 -17.92
CA LEU A 63 -13.16 -1.93 -17.82
C LEU A 63 -13.60 -1.06 -16.65
N LYS A 64 -12.69 -0.78 -15.70
CA LYS A 64 -12.93 0.21 -14.65
C LYS A 64 -12.84 1.63 -15.24
N CYS A 65 -13.79 2.48 -14.87
CA CYS A 65 -13.89 3.84 -15.38
C CYS A 65 -14.07 4.86 -14.26
N VAL A 66 -13.68 6.11 -14.54
CA VAL A 66 -13.90 7.26 -13.65
C VAL A 66 -14.36 8.47 -14.46
N PRO A 67 -15.16 9.38 -13.89
CA PRO A 67 -15.53 10.60 -14.59
C PRO A 67 -14.29 11.42 -14.95
N ALA A 68 -14.23 11.92 -16.18
CA ALA A 68 -13.10 12.70 -16.66
C ALA A 68 -12.86 13.93 -15.78
N GLY A 69 -11.59 14.23 -15.50
CA GLY A 69 -11.19 15.37 -14.66
C GLY A 69 -11.25 15.13 -13.14
N THR A 70 -11.71 13.96 -12.66
CA THR A 70 -11.69 13.61 -11.22
C THR A 70 -10.33 13.15 -10.70
N GLY A 71 -9.33 13.05 -11.57
CA GLY A 71 -7.98 12.54 -11.26
C GLY A 71 -7.96 11.02 -11.05
N ALA A 72 -6.80 10.47 -10.71
CA ALA A 72 -6.62 9.03 -10.50
C ALA A 72 -7.51 8.46 -9.38
N ASP A 73 -7.82 9.28 -8.37
CA ASP A 73 -8.62 8.86 -7.21
C ASP A 73 -10.13 8.76 -7.51
N GLY A 74 -10.59 9.22 -8.68
CA GLY A 74 -11.98 9.06 -9.11
C GLY A 74 -13.02 9.57 -8.10
N ALA A 75 -12.83 10.77 -7.56
CA ALA A 75 -13.65 11.24 -6.43
C ALA A 75 -14.41 12.52 -6.74
N ILE A 76 -15.57 12.67 -6.11
CA ILE A 76 -16.44 13.85 -6.24
C ILE A 76 -16.54 14.59 -4.90
N VAL A 77 -16.85 15.88 -4.95
CA VAL A 77 -17.09 16.69 -3.76
C VAL A 77 -18.59 16.76 -3.51
N LEU A 78 -19.00 16.33 -2.32
CA LEU A 78 -20.40 16.31 -1.90
C LEU A 78 -20.58 17.08 -0.60
N LYS A 79 -21.76 17.63 -0.39
CA LYS A 79 -22.16 18.17 0.91
C LYS A 79 -22.33 17.02 1.91
N ASN A 80 -21.95 17.24 3.16
CA ASN A 80 -21.86 16.19 4.17
C ASN A 80 -23.22 15.62 4.61
N ASP A 81 -24.30 16.36 4.41
CA ASP A 81 -25.69 15.98 4.71
C ASP A 81 -26.39 15.22 3.58
N VAL A 82 -25.71 14.99 2.45
CA VAL A 82 -26.25 14.21 1.34
C VAL A 82 -26.41 12.74 1.75
N ASP A 83 -27.63 12.21 1.62
CA ASP A 83 -27.88 10.78 1.76
C ASP A 83 -27.23 10.02 0.60
N ARG A 84 -26.16 9.29 0.92
CA ARG A 84 -25.38 8.54 -0.06
C ARG A 84 -26.15 7.35 -0.64
N ALA A 85 -27.16 6.85 0.06
CA ALA A 85 -27.98 5.73 -0.43
C ALA A 85 -28.85 6.11 -1.64
N GLN A 86 -29.14 7.41 -1.80
CA GLN A 86 -29.92 7.95 -2.92
C GLN A 86 -29.06 8.31 -4.15
N ILE A 87 -27.74 8.10 -4.06
CA ILE A 87 -26.84 8.38 -5.18
C ILE A 87 -26.99 7.31 -6.24
N THR A 88 -27.29 7.75 -7.45
CA THR A 88 -27.39 6.93 -8.64
C THR A 88 -26.31 7.33 -9.64
N VAL A 89 -25.74 6.33 -10.29
CA VAL A 89 -24.74 6.49 -11.36
C VAL A 89 -25.31 5.81 -12.59
N GLN A 90 -25.42 6.58 -13.67
CA GLN A 90 -25.86 6.12 -14.97
C GLN A 90 -24.71 6.32 -15.95
N ILE A 91 -24.35 5.26 -16.66
CA ILE A 91 -23.28 5.28 -17.66
C ILE A 91 -23.89 4.99 -19.02
N THR A 92 -23.45 5.77 -20.01
CA THR A 92 -23.75 5.57 -21.42
C THR A 92 -22.42 5.34 -22.15
N PRO A 93 -22.04 4.08 -22.41
CA PRO A 93 -20.81 3.76 -23.16
C PRO A 93 -20.86 4.29 -24.59
N ASN A 94 -19.70 4.55 -25.18
CA ASN A 94 -19.59 4.88 -26.60
C ASN A 94 -19.95 3.66 -27.48
N GLU A 95 -20.55 3.92 -28.64
CA GLU A 95 -20.82 2.87 -29.61
C GLU A 95 -19.52 2.25 -30.15
N GLY A 96 -19.48 0.93 -30.28
CA GLY A 96 -18.33 0.21 -30.82
C GLY A 96 -17.10 0.19 -29.91
N LEU A 97 -17.25 0.46 -28.61
CA LEU A 97 -16.16 0.38 -27.64
C LEU A 97 -15.53 -1.02 -27.61
N ALA A 98 -14.27 -1.10 -28.00
CA ALA A 98 -13.51 -2.35 -28.09
C ALA A 98 -12.09 -2.16 -27.54
N ALA A 99 -11.53 -3.22 -26.97
CA ALA A 99 -10.14 -3.27 -26.53
C ALA A 99 -9.21 -3.31 -27.77
N PRO A 100 -8.00 -2.73 -27.70
CA PRO A 100 -7.37 -2.14 -26.51
C PRO A 100 -7.86 -0.72 -26.17
N VAL A 101 -7.89 -0.40 -24.88
CA VAL A 101 -8.24 0.92 -24.34
C VAL A 101 -7.13 1.39 -23.41
N LEU A 102 -6.69 2.64 -23.53
CA LEU A 102 -5.68 3.23 -22.66
C LEU A 102 -6.30 4.01 -21.50
N MET A 103 -5.58 4.07 -20.38
CA MET A 103 -5.95 4.89 -19.24
C MET A 103 -6.13 6.36 -19.67
N GLY A 104 -7.27 6.93 -19.30
CA GLY A 104 -7.65 8.30 -19.66
C GLY A 104 -8.43 8.43 -20.97
N ASP A 105 -8.55 7.37 -21.78
CA ASP A 105 -9.39 7.39 -22.97
C ASP A 105 -10.85 7.62 -22.61
N ILE A 106 -11.55 8.44 -23.39
CA ILE A 106 -12.98 8.70 -23.20
C ILE A 106 -13.78 7.52 -23.77
N VAL A 107 -14.44 6.80 -22.89
CA VAL A 107 -15.15 5.54 -23.18
C VAL A 107 -16.67 5.68 -23.12
N GLY A 108 -17.17 6.85 -22.72
CA GLY A 108 -18.60 7.11 -22.66
C GLY A 108 -18.94 8.41 -21.95
N LYS A 109 -20.16 8.49 -21.45
CA LYS A 109 -20.67 9.56 -20.59
C LYS A 109 -21.20 9.00 -19.29
N VAL A 110 -21.17 9.83 -18.25
CA VAL A 110 -21.66 9.49 -16.93
C VAL A 110 -22.52 10.60 -16.36
N VAL A 111 -23.63 10.21 -15.75
CA VAL A 111 -24.51 11.10 -14.97
C VAL A 111 -24.58 10.54 -13.55
N ILE A 112 -24.23 11.39 -12.59
CA ILE A 112 -24.32 11.11 -11.16
C ILE A 112 -25.40 12.01 -10.58
N ALA A 113 -26.43 11.42 -10.01
CA ALA A 113 -27.57 12.13 -9.43
C ALA A 113 -27.84 11.67 -8.00
N ASN A 114 -28.37 12.58 -7.18
CA ASN A 114 -28.95 12.27 -5.88
C ASN A 114 -30.45 12.53 -5.96
N GLY A 115 -31.25 11.46 -6.00
CA GLY A 115 -32.66 11.55 -6.36
C GLY A 115 -32.83 12.20 -7.73
N GLU A 116 -33.55 13.33 -7.79
CA GLU A 116 -33.80 14.08 -9.03
C GLU A 116 -32.71 15.12 -9.35
N GLN A 117 -31.80 15.40 -8.42
CA GLN A 117 -30.77 16.42 -8.61
C GLN A 117 -29.50 15.83 -9.22
N THR A 118 -29.17 16.26 -10.43
CA THR A 118 -27.87 15.95 -11.05
C THR A 118 -26.74 16.64 -10.28
N ILE A 119 -25.81 15.85 -9.75
CA ILE A 119 -24.59 16.31 -9.08
C ILE A 119 -23.48 16.54 -10.11
N PHE A 120 -23.31 15.59 -11.02
CA PHE A 120 -22.27 15.63 -12.04
C PHE A 120 -22.79 15.03 -13.34
N SER A 121 -22.39 15.61 -14.46
CA SER A 121 -22.60 15.06 -15.80
C SER A 121 -21.39 15.41 -16.66
N GLY A 122 -20.86 14.42 -17.37
CA GLY A 122 -19.66 14.63 -18.18
C GLY A 122 -19.18 13.37 -18.86
N ASP A 123 -17.96 13.47 -19.40
CA ASP A 123 -17.31 12.35 -20.06
C ASP A 123 -16.81 11.32 -19.02
N LEU A 124 -16.83 10.05 -19.41
CA LEU A 124 -16.34 8.93 -18.63
C LEU A 124 -15.02 8.45 -19.25
N ALA A 125 -13.97 8.39 -18.44
CA ALA A 125 -12.64 7.99 -18.86
C ALA A 125 -12.27 6.60 -18.30
N ALA A 126 -11.43 5.85 -19.03
CA ALA A 126 -10.83 4.62 -18.54
C ALA A 126 -9.92 4.89 -17.33
N ALA A 127 -10.11 4.14 -16.25
CA ALA A 127 -9.31 4.27 -15.03
C ALA A 127 -8.00 3.47 -15.10
N GLU A 128 -7.92 2.51 -16.01
CA GLU A 128 -6.79 1.60 -16.21
C GLU A 128 -6.69 1.20 -17.68
N ASP A 129 -5.52 0.68 -18.07
CA ASP A 129 -5.31 0.12 -19.41
C ASP A 129 -6.03 -1.23 -19.53
N MET A 130 -6.66 -1.48 -20.67
CA MET A 130 -7.22 -2.78 -21.03
C MET A 130 -6.67 -3.24 -22.37
N MET A 131 -5.95 -4.36 -22.35
CA MET A 131 -5.46 -5.02 -23.57
C MET A 131 -6.55 -5.85 -24.25
N SER A 132 -6.31 -6.24 -25.50
CA SER A 132 -7.20 -7.17 -26.21
C SER A 132 -7.06 -8.60 -25.66
N ASN A 133 -8.10 -9.43 -25.85
CA ASN A 133 -8.06 -10.83 -25.47
C ASN A 133 -6.92 -11.59 -26.19
N GLU A 134 -6.66 -11.31 -27.46
CA GLU A 134 -5.57 -11.96 -28.22
C GLU A 134 -4.19 -11.69 -27.60
N GLU A 135 -3.96 -10.44 -27.20
CA GLU A 135 -2.71 -10.04 -26.55
C GLU A 135 -2.59 -10.67 -25.16
N TYR A 136 -3.68 -10.70 -24.40
CA TYR A 136 -3.74 -11.37 -23.11
C TYR A 136 -3.41 -12.87 -23.23
N GLN A 137 -4.00 -13.58 -24.18
CA GLN A 137 -3.71 -15.01 -24.38
C GLN A 137 -2.25 -15.25 -24.73
N LYS A 138 -1.64 -14.43 -25.60
CA LYS A 138 -0.20 -14.53 -25.90
C LYS A 138 0.66 -14.35 -24.65
N LEU A 139 0.31 -13.42 -23.77
CA LEU A 139 1.03 -13.21 -22.51
C LEU A 139 0.88 -14.41 -21.57
N VAL A 140 -0.32 -14.97 -21.45
CA VAL A 140 -0.60 -16.15 -20.61
C VAL A 140 0.09 -17.39 -21.17
N GLU A 141 0.03 -17.62 -22.48
CA GLU A 141 0.72 -18.73 -23.16
C GLU A 141 2.23 -18.62 -22.99
N ASN A 142 2.82 -17.44 -23.20
CA ASN A 142 4.25 -17.23 -22.97
C ASN A 142 4.65 -17.39 -21.50
N ALA A 143 3.82 -16.92 -20.57
CA ALA A 143 4.04 -17.12 -19.13
C ALA A 143 3.97 -18.61 -18.75
N ASN A 144 3.08 -19.38 -19.38
CA ASN A 144 2.98 -20.82 -19.18
C ASN A 144 4.06 -21.61 -19.94
N ALA A 145 4.51 -21.15 -21.11
CA ALA A 145 5.62 -21.76 -21.86
C ALA A 145 6.96 -21.54 -21.15
N ASN A 146 7.13 -20.41 -20.47
CA ASN A 146 8.26 -20.14 -19.58
C ASN A 146 8.17 -20.88 -18.23
N LYS A 147 7.04 -21.55 -17.91
CA LYS A 147 7.03 -22.65 -16.94
C LYS A 147 7.62 -23.90 -17.62
N VAL A 148 8.92 -23.85 -17.87
CA VAL A 148 9.67 -24.99 -18.39
C VAL A 148 9.72 -26.06 -17.31
N GLY A 149 8.89 -27.08 -17.49
CA GLY A 149 9.00 -28.43 -16.92
C GLY A 149 8.39 -28.61 -15.52
N PRO A 150 7.75 -29.77 -15.23
CA PRO A 150 7.83 -30.28 -13.87
C PRO A 150 9.33 -30.39 -13.54
N VAL A 151 9.75 -29.82 -12.41
CA VAL A 151 10.89 -30.45 -11.73
C VAL A 151 10.44 -31.90 -11.57
N ASP A 152 11.15 -32.85 -12.19
CA ASP A 152 10.98 -34.26 -11.89
C ASP A 152 11.10 -34.39 -10.38
N LEU A 153 9.94 -34.47 -9.72
CA LEU A 153 9.85 -35.03 -8.39
C LEU A 153 10.03 -36.52 -8.62
N ASP A 154 11.29 -36.91 -8.80
CA ASP A 154 11.75 -38.28 -8.60
C ASP A 154 11.02 -38.79 -7.35
N ASP A 155 10.19 -39.82 -7.59
CA ASP A 155 9.71 -40.82 -6.66
C ASP A 155 9.74 -40.39 -5.16
N PRO A 156 8.58 -40.27 -4.47
CA PRO A 156 8.52 -39.87 -3.07
C PRO A 156 9.28 -40.80 -2.11
N ASN A 157 9.86 -41.90 -2.59
CA ASN A 157 10.74 -42.78 -1.81
C ASN A 157 12.24 -42.43 -1.83
N THR A 158 12.71 -41.45 -2.62
CA THR A 158 14.16 -41.17 -2.74
C THR A 158 14.65 -39.98 -1.91
N GLU A 159 13.81 -38.97 -1.66
CA GLU A 159 14.18 -37.75 -0.90
C GLU A 159 14.16 -37.96 0.63
N VAL A 160 13.33 -38.90 1.13
CA VAL A 160 13.22 -39.18 2.59
C VAL A 160 14.53 -39.72 3.17
N ARG A 161 15.40 -40.34 2.36
CA ARG A 161 16.68 -40.88 2.84
C ARG A 161 17.76 -39.82 3.05
N LYS A 162 17.77 -38.70 2.33
CA LYS A 162 18.84 -37.69 2.47
C LYS A 162 18.58 -36.67 3.58
N ILE A 163 17.32 -36.39 3.92
CA ILE A 163 16.97 -35.50 5.04
C ILE A 163 17.21 -36.19 6.40
N SER A 164 17.24 -37.53 6.45
CA SER A 164 17.41 -38.29 7.70
C SER A 164 18.79 -38.17 8.37
N LYS A 165 19.82 -37.63 7.69
CA LYS A 165 21.20 -37.67 8.23
C LYS A 165 21.51 -36.55 9.24
N TYR A 166 20.76 -35.45 9.23
CA TYR A 166 21.07 -34.26 10.05
C TYR A 166 19.90 -33.70 10.87
N VAL A 167 18.70 -34.29 10.78
CA VAL A 167 17.57 -33.91 11.66
C VAL A 167 17.90 -34.18 13.14
N TRP A 168 18.75 -35.16 13.45
CA TRP A 168 19.22 -35.38 14.82
C TRP A 168 20.09 -34.23 15.37
N LEU A 169 20.79 -33.46 14.51
CA LEU A 169 21.55 -32.29 14.95
C LEU A 169 20.64 -31.18 15.48
N TRP A 170 19.40 -31.08 14.97
CA TRP A 170 18.42 -30.11 15.48
C TRP A 170 17.87 -30.48 16.87
N LEU A 171 17.90 -31.77 17.25
CA LEU A 171 17.58 -32.21 18.61
C LEU A 171 18.70 -31.93 19.63
N LEU A 172 19.95 -31.75 19.17
CA LEU A 172 21.06 -31.39 20.07
C LEU A 172 21.00 -29.93 20.53
N ILE A 173 20.40 -29.04 19.75
CA ILE A 173 20.26 -27.61 20.07
C ILE A 173 19.50 -27.39 21.40
N PRO A 174 18.29 -27.96 21.62
CA PRO A 174 17.57 -27.78 22.88
C PRO A 174 18.28 -28.48 24.05
N ILE A 175 18.93 -29.63 23.83
CA ILE A 175 19.66 -30.35 24.88
C ILE A 175 20.88 -29.54 25.35
N ALA A 176 21.65 -28.97 24.42
CA ALA A 176 22.79 -28.11 24.75
C ALA A 176 22.37 -26.84 25.51
N LEU A 177 21.20 -26.28 25.19
CA LEU A 177 20.65 -25.10 25.86
C LEU A 177 20.25 -25.44 27.31
N ILE A 178 19.64 -26.59 27.55
CA ILE A 178 19.31 -27.07 28.91
C ILE A 178 20.59 -27.30 29.72
N VAL A 179 21.60 -27.98 29.16
CA VAL A 179 22.89 -28.22 29.84
C VAL A 179 23.58 -26.89 30.15
N PHE A 180 23.56 -25.92 29.24
CA PHE A 180 24.13 -24.60 29.46
C PHE A 180 23.45 -23.85 30.61
N LEU A 181 22.12 -23.92 30.72
CA LEU A 181 21.37 -23.32 31.83
C LEU A 181 21.68 -24.00 33.17
N VAL A 182 21.84 -25.33 33.19
CA VAL A 182 22.21 -26.07 34.41
C VAL A 182 23.64 -25.76 34.85
N VAL A 183 24.61 -25.70 33.92
CA VAL A 183 26.00 -25.34 34.22
C VAL A 183 26.10 -23.89 34.70
N ARG A 184 25.37 -22.97 34.07
CA ARG A 184 25.35 -21.54 34.47
C ARG A 184 24.75 -21.34 35.86
N THR A 185 23.73 -22.10 36.24
CA THR A 185 23.09 -22.00 37.56
C THR A 185 23.90 -22.70 38.68
N LEU A 186 24.60 -23.79 38.37
CA LEU A 186 25.52 -24.47 39.32
C LEU A 186 26.86 -23.73 39.48
N GLY A 187 27.42 -23.16 38.40
CA GLY A 187 28.64 -22.36 38.45
C GLY A 187 28.48 -21.05 39.23
N ALA A 188 27.29 -20.42 39.15
CA ALA A 188 26.97 -19.24 39.94
C ALA A 188 26.85 -19.52 41.45
N LYS A 189 26.54 -20.76 41.86
CA LYS A 189 26.51 -21.17 43.27
C LYS A 189 27.89 -21.50 43.85
N ARG A 190 28.91 -21.80 43.04
CA ARG A 190 30.27 -22.11 43.53
C ARG A 190 31.16 -20.87 43.72
N SER A 191 30.83 -19.73 43.12
CA SER A 191 31.62 -18.48 43.17
C SER A 191 31.41 -17.62 44.43
N ARG A 192 30.66 -18.08 45.45
CA ARG A 192 30.49 -17.37 46.74
C ARG A 192 31.24 -17.99 47.92
N ARG A 193 32.17 -18.92 47.69
CA ARG A 193 33.07 -19.41 48.73
C ARG A 193 34.47 -19.60 48.15
N MET A 194 35.26 -18.53 48.13
CA MET A 194 36.73 -18.54 48.28
C MET A 194 37.27 -17.13 48.01
N ARG A 195 37.11 -16.24 48.99
CA ARG A 195 37.97 -15.08 49.14
C ARG A 195 38.49 -15.08 50.56
N TYR A 196 39.57 -15.83 50.79
CA TYR A 196 40.51 -15.53 51.86
C TYR A 196 41.89 -16.10 51.53
N SER A 197 42.90 -15.29 51.86
CA SER A 197 44.31 -15.61 52.08
C SER A 197 45.33 -15.36 50.95
N ARG A 198 46.31 -14.52 51.36
CA ARG A 198 47.74 -14.41 50.94
C ARG A 198 48.01 -13.59 49.67
N SER A 199 48.52 -12.36 49.75
CA SER A 199 49.78 -11.88 50.36
C SER A 199 51.03 -12.66 49.94
N ARG A 200 51.81 -12.11 48.99
CA ARG A 200 53.25 -11.75 49.12
C ARG A 200 53.93 -11.51 47.75
N ARG A 201 54.61 -10.33 47.65
CA ARG A 201 55.98 -10.02 47.13
C ARG A 201 56.42 -10.63 45.76
N LYS A 202 57.11 -9.93 44.84
CA LYS A 202 58.25 -8.97 44.89
C LYS A 202 58.21 -8.08 43.61
N LYS A 203 58.42 -6.75 43.62
CA LYS A 203 59.68 -5.96 43.61
C LYS A 203 60.74 -6.35 42.56
N VAL A 204 60.87 -5.54 41.49
CA VAL A 204 62.08 -4.92 40.86
C VAL A 204 61.52 -3.80 39.93
N GLY A 205 61.98 -2.56 39.80
CA GLY A 205 63.16 -1.84 40.29
C GLY A 205 63.93 -1.18 39.12
N SER A 206 63.57 0.05 38.71
CA SER A 206 64.45 1.09 38.11
C SER A 206 63.60 2.37 38.00
N VAL A 207 63.78 3.44 38.78
CA VAL A 207 64.90 4.39 38.94
C VAL A 207 65.45 4.90 37.61
N TYR A 208 64.95 6.07 37.19
CA TYR A 208 65.65 7.27 36.68
C TYR A 208 64.58 8.10 35.90
N ARG A 209 64.48 9.42 35.90
CA ARG A 209 65.08 10.55 36.64
C ARG A 209 64.40 11.79 36.04
N ARG A 210 64.08 12.80 36.87
CA ARG A 210 64.08 14.26 36.59
C ARG A 210 63.22 14.78 35.41
N ARG A 211 62.59 15.96 35.45
CA ARG A 211 62.65 17.12 36.34
C ARG A 211 61.46 18.01 35.96
N ARG A 212 60.83 18.63 36.97
CA ARG A 212 60.51 20.07 37.13
C ARG A 212 60.29 20.91 35.85
N ARG A 213 59.37 21.87 35.82
CA ARG A 213 58.58 22.55 36.86
C ARG A 213 57.55 23.43 36.13
N ARG A 214 56.45 23.69 36.83
CA ARG A 214 55.53 24.82 36.66
C ARG A 214 56.28 26.14 36.43
N PHE A 215 55.77 26.98 35.54
CA PHE A 215 55.02 28.19 35.91
C PHE A 215 53.91 28.38 34.87
#